data_AF-A0A7S2F913-F1
#
_entry.id   AF-A0A7S2F913-F1
#
_cell.length_a   1.000
_cell.length_b   1.000
_cell.length_c   1.000
_cell.angle_alpha   90.00
_cell.angle_beta   90.00
_cell.angle_gamma   90.00
#
_symmetry.space_group_name_H-M   'P 1'
#
loop_
_entity.id
_entity.type
_entity.pdbx_description
1 polymer ?
#
loop_
_entity_poly.entity_id
_entity_poly.type
_entity_poly.pdbx_seq_one_letter_code
_entity_poly.pdbx_strand_id
1 'polypeptide(L)'
;DTAGKNWFHMPAANMTPELKRDLQVLKLRGAYDPKRFYKGNDGKKLPKYFQMGTVVEGATDYGVPEARLTQRERKNTLAEEILHDANIAAYRKRKFQQLQSEKVPRKIKRGKVEAKKKKKHKKL
;
A
#
# COMPACT_ATOMS: atom_id res chain seq x y z
N ASP A 1 -0.47 -19.62 -24.10
CA ASP A 1 0.27 -19.99 -22.87
C ASP A 1 -0.68 -20.13 -21.70
N THR A 2 -0.71 -21.30 -21.06
CA THR A 2 -1.50 -21.58 -19.84
C THR A 2 -0.61 -22.25 -18.78
N ALA A 3 -1.04 -22.23 -17.52
CA ALA A 3 -0.30 -22.82 -16.39
C ALA A 3 -0.25 -24.37 -16.40
N GLY A 4 -0.92 -25.02 -17.38
CA GLY A 4 -0.96 -26.48 -17.53
C GLY A 4 -2.19 -27.15 -16.89
N LYS A 5 -2.37 -28.45 -17.16
CA LYS A 5 -3.53 -29.26 -16.73
C LYS A 5 -3.62 -29.38 -15.20
N ASN A 6 -2.49 -29.48 -14.51
CA ASN A 6 -2.43 -29.57 -13.05
C ASN A 6 -2.91 -28.29 -12.35
N TRP A 7 -3.03 -27.19 -13.08
CA TRP A 7 -3.54 -25.92 -12.60
C TRP A 7 -4.71 -25.43 -13.46
N PHE A 8 -5.59 -26.37 -13.82
CA PHE A 8 -6.85 -26.13 -14.54
C PHE A 8 -6.72 -25.21 -15.76
N HIS A 9 -5.59 -25.27 -16.46
CA HIS A 9 -5.31 -24.44 -17.64
C HIS A 9 -5.45 -22.93 -17.39
N MET A 10 -5.08 -22.44 -16.20
CA MET A 10 -5.15 -21.02 -15.87
C MET A 10 -4.47 -20.15 -16.95
N PRO A 11 -5.18 -19.17 -17.53
CA PRO A 11 -4.64 -18.32 -18.59
C PRO A 11 -3.58 -17.35 -18.02
N ALA A 12 -2.63 -16.98 -18.86
CA ALA A 12 -1.73 -15.86 -18.54
C ALA A 12 -2.52 -14.55 -18.53
N ALA A 13 -2.35 -13.76 -17.47
CA ALA A 13 -3.02 -12.46 -17.37
C ALA A 13 -2.30 -11.39 -18.19
N ASN A 14 -3.07 -10.53 -18.86
CA ASN A 14 -2.54 -9.35 -19.53
C ASN A 14 -2.16 -8.29 -18.49
N MET A 15 -0.90 -7.84 -18.52
CA MET A 15 -0.38 -6.88 -17.55
C MET A 15 -0.86 -5.46 -17.84
N THR A 16 -2.02 -5.08 -17.32
CA THR A 16 -2.48 -3.69 -17.32
C THR A 16 -1.73 -2.86 -16.27
N PRO A 17 -1.65 -1.52 -16.42
CA PRO A 17 -0.99 -0.67 -15.43
C PRO A 17 -1.60 -0.76 -14.03
N GLU A 18 -2.92 -0.93 -13.94
CA GLU A 18 -3.66 -1.10 -12.67
C GLU A 18 -3.26 -2.41 -11.98
N LEU A 19 -3.26 -3.50 -12.73
CA LEU A 19 -2.87 -4.81 -12.22
C LEU A 19 -1.43 -4.83 -11.72
N LYS A 20 -0.53 -4.14 -12.43
CA LYS A 20 0.85 -3.95 -12.00
C LYS A 20 0.94 -3.20 -10.67
N ARG A 21 0.10 -2.18 -10.44
CA ARG A 21 0.05 -1.46 -9.16
C ARG A 21 -0.42 -2.36 -8.04
N ASP A 22 -1.50 -3.12 -8.26
CA ASP A 22 -2.02 -4.06 -7.25
C ASP A 22 -0.99 -5.12 -6.87
N LEU A 23 -0.27 -5.67 -7.84
CA LEU A 23 0.81 -6.62 -7.59
C LEU A 23 1.99 -5.99 -6.84
N GLN A 24 2.33 -4.73 -7.12
CA GLN A 24 3.35 -3.99 -6.37
C GLN A 24 2.92 -3.75 -4.93
N VAL A 25 1.66 -3.39 -4.71
CA VAL A 25 1.06 -3.22 -3.38
C VAL A 25 1.14 -4.54 -2.60
N LEU A 26 0.76 -5.67 -3.20
CA LEU A 26 0.86 -6.99 -2.58
C LEU A 26 2.30 -7.36 -2.21
N LYS A 27 3.28 -6.99 -3.04
CA LYS A 27 4.70 -7.20 -2.74
C LYS A 27 5.17 -6.36 -1.56
N LEU A 28 4.64 -5.14 -1.43
CA LEU A 28 4.97 -4.20 -0.36
C LEU A 28 4.02 -4.30 0.84
N ARG A 29 3.27 -5.40 0.99
CA ARG A 29 2.24 -5.56 2.05
C ARG A 29 2.74 -5.35 3.47
N GLY A 30 4.02 -5.61 3.73
CA GLY A 30 4.63 -5.39 5.05
C GLY A 30 5.01 -3.93 5.35
N ALA A 31 4.86 -3.01 4.39
CA ALA A 31 5.34 -1.63 4.53
C ALA A 31 4.28 -0.65 5.03
N TYR A 32 2.98 -0.92 4.80
CA TYR A 32 1.91 0.03 5.12
C TYR A 32 1.21 -0.22 6.45
N ASP A 33 1.17 -1.46 6.96
CA ASP A 33 0.66 -1.76 8.30
C ASP A 33 1.81 -2.11 9.26
N PRO A 34 2.12 -1.27 10.27
CA PRO A 34 3.19 -1.54 11.23
C PRO A 34 2.92 -2.72 12.16
N LYS A 35 1.67 -3.19 12.26
CA LYS A 35 1.26 -4.27 13.17
C LYS A 35 1.19 -5.64 12.48
N ARG A 36 1.24 -5.68 11.15
CA ARG A 36 1.15 -6.93 10.37
C ARG A 36 2.48 -7.28 9.75
N PHE A 37 3.11 -8.32 10.29
CA PHE A 37 4.34 -8.89 9.75
C PHE A 37 4.01 -10.09 8.88
N TYR A 38 4.38 -10.00 7.60
CA TYR A 38 4.20 -11.09 6.65
C TYR A 38 5.54 -11.76 6.37
N LYS A 39 5.49 -13.04 5.97
CA LYS A 39 6.66 -13.71 5.39
C LYS A 39 7.13 -12.92 4.16
N GLY A 40 8.43 -12.65 4.12
CA GLY A 40 9.07 -11.93 3.01
C GLY A 40 8.83 -12.63 1.68
N ASN A 41 8.63 -11.83 0.63
CA ASN A 41 8.54 -12.33 -0.73
C ASN A 41 9.84 -12.00 -1.47
N ASP A 42 10.72 -13.00 -1.61
CA ASP A 42 12.02 -12.86 -2.28
C ASP A 42 11.91 -12.88 -3.81
N GLY A 43 10.69 -13.05 -4.34
CA GLY A 43 10.42 -13.03 -5.78
C GLY A 43 10.74 -11.68 -6.42
N LYS A 44 11.80 -11.64 -7.25
CA LYS A 44 12.15 -10.45 -8.04
C LYS A 44 11.12 -10.16 -9.15
N LYS A 45 10.56 -11.21 -9.76
CA LYS A 45 9.60 -11.13 -10.88
C LYS A 45 8.16 -11.24 -10.38
N LEU A 46 7.26 -10.53 -11.05
CA LEU A 46 5.82 -10.70 -10.84
C LEU A 46 5.38 -12.07 -11.39
N PRO A 47 4.35 -12.70 -10.80
CA PRO A 47 3.84 -13.97 -11.29
C PRO A 47 3.28 -13.82 -12.71
N LYS A 48 3.50 -14.83 -13.57
CA LYS A 48 3.02 -14.86 -14.96
C LYS A 48 1.57 -15.34 -15.06
N TYR A 49 1.20 -16.32 -14.24
CA TYR A 49 -0.13 -16.92 -14.21
C TYR A 49 -0.78 -16.54 -12.88
N PHE A 50 -1.89 -15.81 -12.95
CA PHE A 50 -2.69 -15.41 -11.80
C PHE A 50 -4.07 -14.95 -12.26
N GLN A 51 -5.01 -14.89 -11.33
CA GLN A 51 -6.36 -14.39 -11.55
C GLN A 51 -6.71 -13.41 -10.44
N MET A 52 -7.52 -12.40 -10.78
CA MET A 52 -8.13 -11.50 -9.79
C MET A 52 -9.56 -11.95 -9.57
N GLY A 53 -9.94 -12.05 -8.31
CA GLY A 53 -11.28 -12.42 -7.89
C GLY A 53 -11.69 -11.58 -6.70
N THR A 54 -13.00 -11.49 -6.49
CA THR A 54 -13.60 -10.84 -5.32
C THR A 54 -14.06 -11.90 -4.33
N VAL A 55 -13.96 -11.60 -3.05
CA VAL A 55 -14.45 -12.50 -2.01
C VAL A 55 -15.97 -12.41 -1.96
N VAL A 56 -16.65 -13.55 -2.05
CA VAL A 56 -18.09 -13.68 -1.84
C VAL A 56 -18.31 -14.01 -0.36
N GLU A 57 -18.94 -13.08 0.36
CA GLU A 57 -19.16 -13.18 1.81
C GLU A 57 -20.13 -14.31 2.16
N GLY A 58 -19.86 -15.00 3.28
CA GLY A 58 -20.69 -16.12 3.74
C GLY A 58 -21.94 -15.66 4.49
N ALA A 59 -22.93 -16.55 4.61
CA ALA A 59 -24.17 -16.26 5.34
C ALA A 59 -23.94 -16.01 6.85
N THR A 60 -22.88 -16.58 7.42
CA THR A 60 -22.50 -16.45 8.84
C THR A 60 -21.88 -15.09 9.19
N ASP A 61 -21.44 -14.33 8.19
CA ASP A 61 -20.67 -13.10 8.38
C ASP A 61 -21.56 -11.87 8.65
N TYR A 62 -22.89 -12.04 8.65
CA TYR A 62 -23.86 -10.94 8.77
C TYR A 62 -23.76 -10.18 10.11
N GLY A 63 -23.29 -10.84 11.17
CA GLY A 63 -23.26 -10.28 12.53
C GLY A 63 -21.94 -9.65 12.97
N VAL A 64 -20.87 -9.76 12.17
CA VAL A 64 -19.53 -9.27 12.54
C VAL A 64 -19.18 -8.07 11.64
N PRO A 65 -19.20 -6.83 12.16
CA PRO A 65 -18.95 -5.63 11.36
C PRO A 65 -17.61 -5.62 10.63
N GLU A 66 -16.60 -6.32 11.17
CA GLU A 66 -15.28 -6.42 10.55
C GLU A 66 -15.21 -7.45 9.40
N ALA A 67 -16.21 -8.33 9.28
CA ALA A 67 -16.20 -9.41 8.30
C ALA A 67 -16.79 -9.01 6.93
N ARG A 68 -17.53 -7.90 6.87
CA ARG A 68 -18.18 -7.43 5.63
C ARG A 68 -17.86 -5.98 5.35
N LEU A 69 -17.53 -5.69 4.10
CA LEU A 69 -17.35 -4.32 3.62
C LEU A 69 -18.69 -3.77 3.15
N THR A 70 -19.00 -2.54 3.53
CA THR A 70 -20.17 -1.84 2.98
C THR A 70 -19.97 -1.54 1.49
N GLN A 71 -21.05 -1.30 0.75
CA GLN A 71 -20.97 -0.98 -0.68
C GLN A 71 -20.07 0.23 -0.98
N ARG A 72 -19.92 1.17 -0.04
CA ARG A 72 -19.07 2.36 -0.20
C ARG A 72 -17.59 2.05 -0.02
N GLU A 73 -17.27 1.08 0.83
CA GLU A 73 -15.91 0.65 1.13
C GLU A 73 -15.38 -0.29 0.04
N ARG A 74 -16.25 -1.07 -0.59
CA ARG A 74 -15.90 -1.93 -1.73
C ARG A 74 -15.41 -1.07 -2.90
N LYS A 75 -14.19 -1.35 -3.37
CA LYS A 75 -13.56 -0.70 -4.53
C LYS A 75 -13.28 -1.70 -5.63
N ASN A 76 -12.93 -1.20 -6.82
CA ASN A 76 -12.64 -2.03 -7.99
C ASN A 76 -11.23 -2.64 -7.94
N THR A 77 -10.29 -1.97 -7.26
CA THR A 77 -8.89 -2.40 -7.17
C THR A 77 -8.41 -2.42 -5.73
N LEU A 78 -7.42 -3.27 -5.46
CA LEU A 78 -6.82 -3.38 -4.12
C LEU A 78 -6.10 -2.08 -3.73
N ALA A 79 -5.42 -1.44 -4.68
CA ALA A 79 -4.74 -0.17 -4.43
C ALA A 79 -5.71 0.95 -4.03
N GLU A 80 -6.91 1.01 -4.62
CA GLU A 80 -7.94 1.99 -4.26
C GLU A 80 -8.49 1.77 -2.85
N GLU A 81 -8.73 0.51 -2.49
CA GLU A 81 -9.22 0.16 -1.14
C GLU A 81 -8.23 0.65 -0.07
N ILE A 82 -6.94 0.35 -0.24
CA ILE A 82 -5.88 0.80 0.67
C ILE A 82 -5.75 2.33 0.69
N LEU A 83 -5.99 2.99 -0.45
CA LEU A 83 -5.94 4.45 -0.52
C LEU A 83 -7.08 5.12 0.26
N HIS A 84 -8.25 4.46 0.29
CA HIS A 84 -9.45 4.96 0.96
C HIS A 84 -9.45 4.70 2.48
N ASP A 85 -8.58 3.83 2.98
CA ASP A 85 -8.41 3.59 4.41
C ASP A 85 -7.72 4.80 5.11
N ALA A 86 -8.47 5.44 6.00
CA ALA A 86 -8.03 6.61 6.74
C ALA A 86 -6.86 6.31 7.71
N ASN A 87 -6.83 5.12 8.31
CA ASN A 87 -5.79 4.71 9.26
C ASN A 87 -4.46 4.52 8.52
N ILE A 88 -4.50 3.84 7.37
CA ILE A 88 -3.33 3.65 6.52
C ILE A 88 -2.86 5.00 5.98
N ALA A 89 -3.76 5.88 5.55
CA ALA A 89 -3.42 7.20 5.04
C ALA A 89 -2.69 8.06 6.10
N ALA A 90 -3.18 8.07 7.34
CA ALA A 90 -2.57 8.79 8.45
C ALA A 90 -1.16 8.26 8.76
N TYR A 91 -1.02 6.93 8.88
CA TYR A 91 0.28 6.29 9.12
C TYR A 91 1.29 6.58 8.00
N ARG A 92 0.86 6.41 6.73
CA ARG A 92 1.67 6.68 5.54
C ARG A 92 2.17 8.11 5.53
N LYS A 93 1.29 9.09 5.76
CA LYS A 93 1.65 10.52 5.79
C LYS A 93 2.71 10.82 6.84
N ARG A 94 2.50 10.33 8.07
CA ARG A 94 3.44 10.49 9.19
C ARG A 94 4.80 9.88 8.84
N LYS A 95 4.82 8.62 8.38
CA LYS A 95 6.07 7.90 8.10
C LYS A 95 6.82 8.48 6.91
N PHE A 96 6.10 8.92 5.87
CA PHE A 96 6.69 9.59 4.72
C PHE A 96 7.37 10.90 5.13
N GLN A 97 6.71 11.74 5.94
CA GLN A 97 7.31 12.98 6.43
C GLN A 97 8.56 12.73 7.30
N GLN A 98 8.52 11.70 8.14
CA GLN A 98 9.69 11.27 8.91
C GLN A 98 10.86 10.91 7.98
N LEU A 99 10.64 10.03 7.01
CA LEU A 99 11.66 9.59 6.06
C LEU A 99 12.20 10.73 5.20
N GLN A 100 11.33 11.64 4.73
CA GLN A 100 11.75 12.83 4.00
C GLN A 100 12.63 13.72 4.88
N SER A 101 12.22 13.94 6.13
CA SER A 101 13.02 14.71 7.08
C SER A 101 14.38 14.07 7.32
N GLU A 102 14.47 12.74 7.45
CA GLU A 102 15.73 12.02 7.63
C GLU A 102 16.65 12.15 6.41
N LYS A 103 16.09 12.02 5.20
CA LYS A 103 16.82 12.14 3.93
C LYS A 103 17.33 13.54 3.61
N VAL A 104 16.79 14.61 4.22
CA VAL A 104 17.31 15.97 3.99
C VAL A 104 18.76 16.06 4.52
N PRO A 105 19.73 16.46 3.68
CA PRO A 105 21.12 16.52 4.08
C PRO A 105 21.34 17.51 5.23
N ARG A 106 22.24 17.17 6.15
CA ARG A 106 22.49 17.93 7.39
C ARG A 106 22.83 19.41 7.13
N LYS A 107 23.52 19.71 6.03
CA LYS A 107 23.84 21.09 5.61
C LYS A 107 22.58 21.93 5.37
N ILE A 108 21.60 21.40 4.64
CA ILE A 108 20.33 22.09 4.36
C ILE A 108 19.50 22.24 5.64
N LYS A 109 19.51 21.23 6.52
CA LYS A 109 18.85 21.33 7.83
C LYS A 109 19.42 22.46 8.68
N ARG A 110 20.76 22.56 8.78
CA ARG A 110 21.45 23.63 9.53
C ARG A 110 21.10 25.02 8.97
N GLY A 111 21.16 25.21 7.64
CA GLY A 111 20.79 26.47 7.01
C GLY A 111 19.32 26.88 7.27
N LYS A 112 18.38 25.93 7.27
CA LYS A 112 16.98 26.21 7.63
C LYS A 112 16.80 26.62 9.10
N VAL A 113 17.55 26.03 10.03
CA VAL A 113 17.51 26.38 11.45
C VAL A 113 18.06 27.79 11.68
N GLU A 114 19.20 28.12 11.06
CA GLU A 114 19.81 29.46 11.14
C GLU A 114 18.90 30.54 10.53
N ALA A 115 18.29 30.27 9.38
CA ALA A 115 17.32 31.18 8.76
C ALA A 115 16.08 31.42 9.64
N LYS A 116 15.58 30.38 10.32
CA LYS A 116 14.48 30.52 11.29
C LYS A 116 14.88 31.35 12.52
N LYS A 117 16.10 31.17 13.05
CA LYS A 117 16.62 31.98 14.17
C LYS A 117 16.73 33.46 13.79
N LYS A 118 17.30 33.78 12.62
CA LYS A 118 17.40 35.16 12.11
C LYS A 118 16.04 35.82 11.93
N LYS A 119 15.03 35.10 11.42
CA LYS A 119 13.65 35.62 11.29
C LYS A 119 12.97 35.90 12.64
N LYS A 120 13.27 35.13 13.69
CA LYS A 120 12.75 35.39 15.04
C LYS A 120 13.40 36.63 15.67
N HIS A 121 14.71 36.78 15.51
CA HIS A 121 15.43 37.98 15.98
C HIS A 121 14.99 39.26 15.28
N LYS A 122 14.52 39.20 14.03
CA LYS A 122 14.05 40.37 13.27
C LYS A 122 12.59 40.77 13.57
N LYS A 123 11.89 40.01 14.40
CA LYS A 123 10.49 40.23 14.81
C LYS A 123 10.35 40.71 16.27
N LEU A 124 11.47 40.79 16.98
CA LEU A 124 11.64 41.50 18.24
C LEU A 124 12.25 42.85 17.93
#